data_AF-A0A970SNV6-F1
#
_entry.id   AF-A0A970SNV6-F1
#
_cell.length_a   1.000
_cell.length_b   1.000
_cell.length_c   1.000
_cell.angle_alpha   90.00
_cell.angle_beta   90.00
_cell.angle_gamma   90.00
#
_symmetry.space_group_name_H-M   'P 1'
#
loop_
_entity.id
_entity.type
_entity.pdbx_description
1 polymer ?
#
loop_
_entity_poly.entity_id
_entity_poly.type
_entity_poly.pdbx_seq_one_letter_code
_entity_poly.pdbx_strand_id
1 'polypeptide(L)'
;MIGEIIAPMSRDLLRMGVREGDRLIVHSSFKALGLALPTPTDVIRTLIETVGREGTVMTPTFTYCYSGIWGMRPYNSTFTPSVYMGIIPETLRFYPGALRSQSPTYSVAAIGTHAKRLTEGREDACGLGAGSSYEEAYKLGARILLVGVGNDRNSMLHYAEYASGLPISDIPYREFWGKTALADRSGETVEVEVTDFPGCSANFRAADELLEASGLMTRGRICRADSILMDAKPVVDAVAGRLREQPDWLFCKSIACEPCHLRRRRLIDLRLI
;
A
#
# COMPACT_ATOMS: atom_id res chain seq x y z
N MET A 1 -17.32 -11.98 14.91
CA MET A 1 -16.74 -12.05 16.28
C MET A 1 -15.72 -10.94 16.42
N ILE A 2 -15.75 -10.21 17.54
CA ILE A 2 -14.67 -9.29 17.91
C ILE A 2 -13.52 -10.20 18.37
N GLY A 3 -12.38 -10.20 17.69
CA GLY A 3 -11.24 -11.12 17.97
C GLY A 3 -10.67 -10.97 19.38
N GLU A 4 -9.60 -11.65 19.76
CA GLU A 4 -8.90 -11.48 21.04
C GLU A 4 -7.62 -10.65 20.90
N ILE A 5 -7.12 -10.07 22.00
CA ILE A 5 -5.86 -9.33 22.00
C ILE A 5 -4.69 -10.30 22.16
N ILE A 6 -3.75 -10.26 21.22
CA ILE A 6 -2.53 -11.05 21.25
C ILE A 6 -1.50 -10.29 22.10
N ALA A 7 -1.47 -10.54 23.41
CA ALA A 7 -0.62 -9.79 24.34
C ALA A 7 0.89 -9.73 23.96
N PRO A 8 1.53 -10.80 23.44
CA PRO A 8 2.91 -10.71 22.94
C PRO A 8 3.05 -9.73 21.78
N MET A 9 2.14 -9.77 20.80
CA MET A 9 2.15 -8.87 19.64
C MET A 9 1.99 -7.41 20.07
N SER A 10 1.08 -7.10 20.99
CA SER A 10 0.91 -5.74 21.50
C SER A 10 2.19 -5.22 22.16
N ARG A 11 2.85 -6.02 23.01
CA ARG A 11 4.14 -5.65 23.62
C ARG A 11 5.23 -5.39 22.57
N ASP A 12 5.28 -6.22 21.54
CA ASP A 12 6.27 -6.09 20.47
C ASP A 12 6.04 -4.82 19.64
N LEU A 13 4.78 -4.51 19.30
CA LEU A 13 4.41 -3.25 18.63
C LEU A 13 4.84 -2.03 19.45
N LEU A 14 4.56 -2.03 20.75
CA LEU A 14 4.96 -0.95 21.66
C LEU A 14 6.49 -0.82 21.76
N ARG A 15 7.23 -1.95 21.80
CA ARG A 15 8.70 -1.94 21.80
C ARG A 15 9.29 -1.42 20.49
N MET A 16 8.67 -1.73 19.36
CA MET A 16 9.04 -1.19 18.06
C MET A 16 8.75 0.32 17.93
N GLY A 17 7.97 0.88 18.86
CA GLY A 17 7.70 2.32 18.90
C GLY A 17 6.34 2.72 18.36
N VAL A 18 5.42 1.78 18.13
CA VAL A 18 4.00 2.10 17.89
C VAL A 18 3.42 2.75 19.16
N ARG A 19 2.61 3.79 18.98
CA ARG A 19 2.00 4.56 20.08
C ARG A 19 0.51 4.75 19.84
N GLU A 20 -0.19 5.08 20.92
CA GLU A 20 -1.58 5.55 20.84
C GLU A 20 -1.66 6.81 19.98
N GLY A 21 -2.69 6.90 19.12
CA GLY A 21 -2.85 7.97 18.13
C GLY A 21 -2.09 7.74 16.82
N ASP A 22 -1.31 6.66 16.69
CA ASP A 22 -0.61 6.38 15.44
C ASP A 22 -1.58 6.07 14.30
N ARG A 23 -1.18 6.48 13.09
CA ARG A 23 -1.86 6.20 11.82
C ARG A 23 -1.00 5.21 11.06
N LEU A 24 -1.33 3.92 11.12
CA LEU A 24 -0.50 2.86 10.56
C LEU A 24 -0.98 2.43 9.18
N ILE A 25 -0.05 2.39 8.22
CA ILE A 25 -0.20 1.69 6.94
C ILE A 25 0.46 0.33 7.12
N VAL A 26 -0.33 -0.74 7.14
CA VAL A 26 0.15 -2.08 7.48
C VAL A 26 0.24 -2.94 6.21
N HIS A 27 1.45 -3.38 5.89
CA HIS A 27 1.70 -4.47 4.94
C HIS A 27 2.14 -5.69 5.73
N SER A 28 1.55 -6.86 5.49
CA SER A 28 1.79 -8.01 6.37
C SER A 28 1.77 -9.37 5.68
N SER A 29 2.50 -10.30 6.29
CA SER A 29 2.42 -11.73 6.04
C SER A 29 1.93 -12.42 7.31
N PHE A 30 0.67 -12.88 7.32
CA PHE A 30 0.11 -13.58 8.48
C PHE A 30 0.92 -14.83 8.85
N LYS A 31 1.40 -15.56 7.83
CA LYS A 31 2.25 -16.75 8.03
C LYS A 31 3.53 -16.42 8.80
N ALA A 32 4.14 -15.26 8.55
CA ALA A 32 5.40 -14.86 9.18
C ALA A 32 5.25 -14.58 10.68
N LEU A 33 4.06 -14.21 11.16
CA LEU A 33 3.80 -14.03 12.59
C LEU A 33 4.01 -15.32 13.39
N GLY A 34 3.91 -16.49 12.73
CA GLY A 34 4.17 -17.80 13.33
C GLY A 34 3.22 -18.15 14.48
N LEU A 35 1.99 -17.65 14.39
CA LEU A 35 0.91 -17.84 15.35
C LEU A 35 0.20 -19.19 15.07
N ALA A 36 0.05 -20.01 16.10
CA ALA A 36 -0.59 -21.32 15.97
C ALA A 36 -2.11 -21.30 16.25
N LEU A 37 -2.55 -20.43 17.16
CA LEU A 37 -3.95 -20.35 17.61
C LEU A 37 -4.65 -19.05 17.19
N PRO A 38 -4.05 -17.84 17.33
CA PRO A 38 -4.74 -16.61 16.98
C PRO A 38 -5.14 -16.51 15.51
N THR A 39 -6.28 -15.90 15.26
CA THR A 39 -6.87 -15.66 13.95
C THR A 39 -6.43 -14.31 13.34
N PRO A 40 -6.63 -14.09 12.03
CA PRO A 40 -6.46 -12.77 11.42
C PRO A 40 -7.23 -11.64 12.12
N THR A 41 -8.42 -11.94 12.65
CA THR A 41 -9.24 -10.99 13.41
C THR A 41 -8.57 -10.56 14.70
N ASP A 42 -7.81 -11.44 15.36
CA ASP A 42 -7.08 -11.15 16.59
C ASP A 42 -5.89 -10.21 16.32
N VAL A 43 -5.22 -10.40 15.17
CA VAL A 43 -4.16 -9.49 14.69
C VAL A 43 -4.74 -8.09 14.45
N ILE A 44 -5.89 -8.00 13.78
CA ILE A 44 -6.57 -6.72 13.52
C ILE A 44 -6.97 -6.06 14.84
N ARG A 45 -7.61 -6.79 15.74
CA ARG A 45 -7.98 -6.26 17.06
C ARG A 45 -6.74 -5.75 17.79
N THR A 46 -5.65 -6.51 17.80
CA THR A 46 -4.41 -6.11 18.46
C THR A 46 -3.83 -4.82 17.88
N LEU A 47 -3.84 -4.64 16.55
CA LEU A 47 -3.40 -3.40 15.91
C LEU A 47 -4.27 -2.20 16.32
N ILE A 48 -5.60 -2.34 16.25
CA ILE A 48 -6.57 -1.29 16.60
C ILE A 48 -6.40 -0.87 18.06
N GLU A 49 -6.36 -1.84 18.99
CA GLU A 49 -6.23 -1.57 20.42
C GLU A 49 -4.88 -0.94 20.76
N THR A 50 -3.82 -1.28 20.02
CA THR A 50 -2.47 -0.70 20.26
C THR A 50 -2.39 0.76 19.80
N VAL A 51 -3.03 1.13 18.69
CA VAL A 51 -3.10 2.54 18.26
C VAL A 51 -4.18 3.34 18.99
N GLY A 52 -5.07 2.65 19.72
CA GLY A 52 -6.10 3.26 20.56
C GLY A 52 -7.17 4.03 19.79
N ARG A 53 -8.01 4.76 20.52
CA ARG A 53 -9.22 5.39 19.98
C ARG A 53 -8.95 6.53 19.00
N GLU A 54 -7.84 7.24 19.19
CA GLU A 54 -7.40 8.32 18.32
C GLU A 54 -6.54 7.82 17.13
N GLY A 55 -6.20 6.52 17.14
CA GLY A 55 -5.38 5.90 16.11
C GLY A 55 -6.16 5.53 14.85
N THR A 56 -5.43 5.08 13.83
CA THR A 56 -6.00 4.58 12.58
C THR A 56 -5.15 3.45 12.02
N VAL A 57 -5.78 2.40 11.51
CA VAL A 57 -5.11 1.31 10.80
C VAL A 57 -5.63 1.28 9.36
N MET A 58 -4.73 1.31 8.38
CA MET A 58 -5.00 1.19 6.96
C MET A 58 -4.22 0.00 6.38
N THR A 59 -4.84 -0.76 5.49
CA THR A 59 -4.19 -1.85 4.74
C THR A 59 -4.55 -1.77 3.26
N PRO A 60 -3.63 -2.14 2.33
CA PRO A 60 -3.97 -2.23 0.92
C PRO A 60 -4.98 -3.36 0.66
N THR A 61 -6.00 -3.09 -0.14
CA THR A 61 -6.99 -4.09 -0.60
C THR A 61 -7.11 -4.11 -2.12
N PHE A 62 -5.97 -4.01 -2.81
CA PHE A 62 -5.90 -3.84 -4.27
C PHE A 62 -6.67 -4.92 -5.02
N THR A 63 -7.25 -4.53 -6.16
CA THR A 63 -8.19 -5.34 -6.94
C THR A 63 -7.82 -5.44 -8.41
N TYR A 64 -7.07 -4.46 -8.93
CA TYR A 64 -6.59 -4.43 -10.32
C TYR A 64 -7.72 -4.63 -11.35
N CYS A 65 -8.91 -4.03 -11.12
CA CYS A 65 -10.07 -4.18 -11.99
C CYS A 65 -9.95 -3.43 -13.32
N TYR A 66 -8.80 -3.51 -13.99
CA TYR A 66 -8.58 -2.94 -15.32
C TYR A 66 -9.55 -3.52 -16.34
N SER A 67 -10.17 -2.66 -17.15
CA SER A 67 -11.23 -3.02 -18.11
C SER A 67 -10.76 -3.98 -19.20
N GLY A 68 -9.49 -3.87 -19.56
CA GLY A 68 -8.92 -4.69 -20.61
C GLY A 68 -8.53 -6.12 -20.21
N ILE A 69 -8.65 -6.48 -18.92
CA ILE A 69 -8.46 -7.86 -18.47
C ILE A 69 -9.72 -8.68 -18.81
N TRP A 70 -9.58 -9.73 -19.63
CA TRP A 70 -10.70 -10.57 -20.03
C TRP A 70 -11.40 -11.21 -18.82
N GLY A 71 -12.73 -11.08 -18.78
CA GLY A 71 -13.55 -11.59 -17.68
C GLY A 71 -13.48 -10.77 -16.39
N MET A 72 -12.85 -9.59 -16.40
CA MET A 72 -12.84 -8.70 -15.25
C MET A 72 -14.26 -8.26 -14.89
N ARG A 73 -14.56 -8.27 -13.58
CA ARG A 73 -15.84 -7.79 -13.05
C ARG A 73 -15.68 -6.36 -12.53
N PRO A 74 -16.74 -5.53 -12.59
CA PRO A 74 -16.73 -4.21 -11.99
C PRO A 74 -16.39 -4.29 -10.50
N TYR A 75 -15.50 -3.40 -10.07
CA TYR A 75 -15.14 -3.25 -8.68
C TYR A 75 -16.35 -2.81 -7.85
N ASN A 76 -16.69 -3.60 -6.84
CA ASN A 76 -17.67 -3.27 -5.82
C ASN A 76 -16.99 -3.40 -4.46
N SER A 77 -16.94 -2.31 -3.69
CA SER A 77 -16.22 -2.25 -2.41
C SER A 77 -16.68 -3.30 -1.39
N THR A 78 -17.94 -3.73 -1.48
CA THR A 78 -18.55 -4.77 -0.63
C THR A 78 -18.13 -6.18 -1.05
N PHE A 79 -18.12 -6.50 -2.34
CA PHE A 79 -18.02 -7.88 -2.82
C PHE A 79 -16.66 -8.25 -3.43
N THR A 80 -15.95 -7.30 -4.03
CA THR A 80 -14.71 -7.60 -4.75
C THR A 80 -13.59 -7.96 -3.76
N PRO A 81 -13.05 -9.17 -3.77
CA PRO A 81 -11.96 -9.55 -2.88
C PRO A 81 -10.67 -8.80 -3.24
N SER A 82 -9.79 -8.58 -2.25
CA SER A 82 -8.44 -8.11 -2.52
C SER A 82 -7.59 -9.20 -3.19
N VAL A 83 -6.63 -8.78 -4.01
CA VAL A 83 -5.80 -9.66 -4.84
C VAL A 83 -4.34 -9.53 -4.40
N TYR A 84 -3.73 -10.64 -3.99
CA TYR A 84 -2.33 -10.74 -3.51
C TYR A 84 -1.97 -9.92 -2.25
N MET A 85 -2.95 -9.34 -1.54
CA MET A 85 -2.69 -8.51 -0.35
C MET A 85 -2.53 -9.32 0.95
N GLY A 86 -2.95 -10.59 0.95
CA GLY A 86 -2.91 -11.48 2.11
C GLY A 86 -4.19 -11.47 2.94
N ILE A 87 -4.25 -12.32 3.97
CA ILE A 87 -5.49 -12.54 4.73
C ILE A 87 -5.80 -11.42 5.74
N ILE A 88 -4.80 -10.69 6.22
CA ILE A 88 -5.02 -9.58 7.16
C ILE A 88 -5.81 -8.44 6.50
N PRO A 89 -5.41 -7.91 5.32
CA PRO A 89 -6.19 -6.85 4.68
C PRO A 89 -7.59 -7.31 4.28
N GLU A 90 -7.73 -8.55 3.81
CA GLU A 90 -9.05 -9.11 3.44
C GLU A 90 -9.96 -9.25 4.66
N THR A 91 -9.41 -9.61 5.82
CA THR A 91 -10.17 -9.67 7.07
C THR A 91 -10.51 -8.26 7.57
N LEU A 92 -9.59 -7.29 7.46
CA LEU A 92 -9.84 -5.91 7.91
C LEU A 92 -11.00 -5.28 7.14
N ARG A 93 -11.08 -5.57 5.85
CA ARG A 93 -12.16 -5.08 4.97
C ARG A 93 -13.56 -5.43 5.48
N PHE A 94 -13.72 -6.57 6.15
CA PHE A 94 -14.98 -7.02 6.73
C PHE A 94 -15.09 -6.73 8.23
N TYR A 95 -14.08 -6.11 8.84
CA TYR A 95 -14.09 -5.82 10.27
C TYR A 95 -15.17 -4.77 10.58
N PRO A 96 -16.00 -4.96 11.63
CA PRO A 96 -17.04 -3.99 11.96
C PRO A 96 -16.50 -2.57 12.15
N GLY A 97 -17.06 -1.61 11.39
CA GLY A 97 -16.63 -0.21 11.41
C GLY A 97 -15.45 0.12 10.48
N ALA A 98 -14.88 -0.86 9.78
CA ALA A 98 -13.92 -0.58 8.72
C ALA A 98 -14.62 0.04 7.50
N LEU A 99 -13.93 0.97 6.85
CA LEU A 99 -14.33 1.59 5.60
C LEU A 99 -13.40 1.11 4.48
N ARG A 100 -13.90 1.06 3.25
CA ARG A 100 -13.08 0.74 2.07
C ARG A 100 -13.22 1.83 1.02
N SER A 101 -12.10 2.21 0.41
CA SER A 101 -12.10 3.24 -0.64
C SER A 101 -12.73 2.73 -1.94
N GLN A 102 -13.22 3.65 -2.77
CA GLN A 102 -13.90 3.32 -4.02
C GLN A 102 -12.99 3.24 -5.26
N SER A 103 -11.66 3.22 -5.05
CA SER A 103 -10.68 3.08 -6.12
C SER A 103 -10.71 1.67 -6.72
N PRO A 104 -11.03 1.51 -8.01
CA PRO A 104 -11.24 0.19 -8.62
C PRO A 104 -9.97 -0.64 -8.81
N THR A 105 -8.79 -0.01 -8.75
CA THR A 105 -7.49 -0.68 -8.95
C THR A 105 -6.74 -0.83 -7.64
N TYR A 106 -6.58 0.24 -6.88
CA TYR A 106 -5.73 0.32 -5.68
C TYR A 106 -6.51 0.67 -4.40
N SER A 107 -7.70 0.09 -4.22
CA SER A 107 -8.49 0.32 -2.99
C SER A 107 -7.73 -0.02 -1.71
N VAL A 108 -8.10 0.63 -0.60
CA VAL A 108 -7.61 0.36 0.74
C VAL A 108 -8.77 0.14 1.70
N ALA A 109 -8.55 -0.64 2.76
CA ALA A 109 -9.43 -0.70 3.92
C ALA A 109 -8.80 0.08 5.08
N ALA A 110 -9.61 0.82 5.83
CA ALA A 110 -9.16 1.60 6.97
C ALA A 110 -10.17 1.58 8.11
N ILE A 111 -9.68 1.68 9.35
CA ILE A 111 -10.51 1.78 10.57
C ILE A 111 -9.85 2.73 11.58
N GLY A 112 -10.66 3.49 12.32
CA GLY A 112 -10.20 4.48 13.30
C GLY A 112 -10.48 5.92 12.86
N THR A 113 -9.93 6.89 13.60
CA THR A 113 -10.25 8.32 13.52
C THR A 113 -10.18 8.91 12.11
N HIS A 114 -9.19 8.49 11.32
CA HIS A 114 -8.96 9.03 9.97
C HIS A 114 -9.43 8.10 8.85
N ALA A 115 -10.13 7.00 9.15
CA ALA A 115 -10.56 6.03 8.14
C ALA A 115 -11.34 6.70 6.99
N LYS A 116 -12.32 7.54 7.33
CA LYS A 116 -13.14 8.30 6.38
C LYS A 116 -12.29 9.13 5.42
N ARG A 117 -11.33 9.88 5.96
CA ARG A 117 -10.41 10.73 5.19
C ARG A 117 -9.50 9.90 4.27
N LEU A 118 -9.09 8.71 4.69
CA LEU A 118 -8.26 7.83 3.86
C LEU A 118 -9.05 7.18 2.72
N THR A 119 -10.36 6.98 2.89
CA THR A 119 -11.16 6.16 1.95
C THR A 119 -12.10 6.92 1.03
N GLU A 120 -12.67 8.05 1.45
CA GLU A 120 -13.69 8.79 0.67
C GLU A 120 -13.10 9.65 -0.44
N GLY A 121 -13.81 9.79 -1.57
CA GLY A 121 -13.39 10.63 -2.68
C GLY A 121 -12.25 10.00 -3.49
N ARG A 122 -12.24 8.67 -3.61
CA ARG A 122 -11.21 7.88 -4.32
C ARG A 122 -11.75 7.16 -5.55
N GLU A 123 -12.97 7.48 -5.95
CA GLU A 123 -13.71 6.85 -7.05
C GLU A 123 -12.98 7.04 -8.37
N ASP A 124 -12.49 8.26 -8.62
CA ASP A 124 -11.87 8.71 -9.88
C ASP A 124 -10.44 9.25 -9.67
N ALA A 125 -9.86 8.99 -8.49
CA ALA A 125 -8.52 9.43 -8.15
C ALA A 125 -7.44 8.50 -8.72
N CYS A 126 -6.19 8.98 -8.77
CA CYS A 126 -5.04 8.10 -9.00
C CYS A 126 -5.04 6.99 -7.93
N GLY A 127 -4.58 5.80 -8.31
CA GLY A 127 -4.48 4.66 -7.41
C GLY A 127 -3.45 4.87 -6.29
N LEU A 128 -2.24 5.30 -6.65
CA LEU A 128 -1.10 5.53 -5.75
C LEU A 128 -0.47 6.92 -5.92
N GLY A 129 -1.04 7.81 -6.74
CA GLY A 129 -0.57 9.18 -6.99
C GLY A 129 -1.44 10.28 -6.35
N ALA A 130 -1.69 11.37 -7.09
CA ALA A 130 -2.52 12.50 -6.64
C ALA A 130 -3.95 12.07 -6.26
N GLY A 131 -4.43 12.58 -5.13
CA GLY A 131 -5.76 12.28 -4.62
C GLY A 131 -5.93 10.84 -4.09
N SER A 132 -4.89 10.01 -4.14
CA SER A 132 -4.94 8.63 -3.66
C SER A 132 -5.03 8.54 -2.12
N SER A 133 -5.41 7.37 -1.62
CA SER A 133 -5.32 7.07 -0.18
C SER A 133 -3.88 7.18 0.36
N TYR A 134 -2.88 6.96 -0.48
CA TYR A 134 -1.46 7.04 -0.11
C TYR A 134 -0.99 8.50 0.00
N GLU A 135 -1.50 9.39 -0.85
CA GLU A 135 -1.31 10.83 -0.69
C GLU A 135 -1.90 11.34 0.62
N GLU A 136 -3.14 10.94 0.95
CA GLU A 136 -3.75 11.36 2.22
C GLU A 136 -3.01 10.78 3.42
N ALA A 137 -2.52 9.54 3.34
CA ALA A 137 -1.71 8.96 4.40
C ALA A 137 -0.39 9.73 4.58
N TYR A 138 0.26 10.16 3.49
CA TYR A 138 1.43 11.04 3.53
C TYR A 138 1.11 12.39 4.21
N LYS A 139 0.03 13.08 3.79
CA LYS A 139 -0.41 14.36 4.37
C LYS A 139 -0.77 14.25 5.84
N LEU A 140 -1.31 13.10 6.24
CA LEU A 140 -1.65 12.79 7.63
C LEU A 140 -0.43 12.44 8.49
N GLY A 141 0.78 12.31 7.93
CA GLY A 141 1.94 11.87 8.71
C GLY A 141 1.75 10.44 9.24
N ALA A 142 1.20 9.55 8.40
CA ALA A 142 1.09 8.14 8.72
C ALA A 142 2.47 7.47 8.85
N ARG A 143 2.48 6.30 9.48
CA ARG A 143 3.66 5.45 9.66
C ARG A 143 3.45 4.16 8.91
N ILE A 144 4.52 3.63 8.32
CA ILE A 144 4.54 2.38 7.56
C ILE A 144 4.97 1.27 8.51
N LEU A 145 4.15 0.24 8.64
CA LEU A 145 4.46 -0.97 9.39
C LEU A 145 4.50 -2.16 8.42
N LEU A 146 5.70 -2.71 8.23
CA LEU A 146 5.94 -3.92 7.44
C LEU A 146 6.09 -5.10 8.41
N VAL A 147 5.18 -6.07 8.38
CA VAL A 147 5.18 -7.22 9.28
C VAL A 147 5.46 -8.50 8.50
N GLY A 148 6.69 -9.02 8.60
CA GLY A 148 7.10 -10.23 7.89
C GLY A 148 7.22 -10.06 6.37
N VAL A 149 7.34 -8.80 5.92
CA VAL A 149 7.55 -8.40 4.52
C VAL A 149 8.59 -7.27 4.47
N GLY A 150 9.26 -7.10 3.33
CA GLY A 150 10.23 -6.03 3.12
C GLY A 150 9.66 -4.87 2.29
N ASN A 151 10.53 -3.92 1.93
CA ASN A 151 10.15 -2.78 1.09
C ASN A 151 9.67 -3.19 -0.31
N ASP A 152 9.93 -4.41 -0.76
CA ASP A 152 9.33 -5.05 -1.95
C ASP A 152 7.79 -5.23 -1.88
N ARG A 153 7.19 -4.90 -0.72
CA ARG A 153 5.74 -4.87 -0.48
C ARG A 153 5.25 -3.51 0.03
N ASN A 154 6.10 -2.50 0.09
CA ASN A 154 5.77 -1.18 0.63
C ASN A 154 5.18 -0.28 -0.46
N SER A 155 3.85 -0.15 -0.48
CA SER A 155 3.16 0.65 -1.51
C SER A 155 3.38 2.16 -1.37
N MET A 156 3.85 2.67 -0.23
CA MET A 156 4.25 4.09 -0.11
C MET A 156 5.43 4.44 -1.02
N LEU A 157 6.26 3.46 -1.42
CA LEU A 157 7.35 3.72 -2.36
C LEU A 157 6.85 4.01 -3.77
N HIS A 158 5.68 3.51 -4.18
CA HIS A 158 5.04 3.96 -5.42
C HIS A 158 4.54 5.40 -5.32
N TYR A 159 4.02 5.81 -4.15
CA TYR A 159 3.71 7.22 -3.93
C TYR A 159 4.98 8.09 -3.97
N ALA A 160 6.14 7.57 -3.50
CA ALA A 160 7.42 8.26 -3.66
C ALA A 160 7.86 8.38 -5.13
N GLU A 161 7.61 7.36 -5.96
CA GLU A 161 7.81 7.45 -7.42
C GLU A 161 6.95 8.58 -8.01
N TYR A 162 5.67 8.68 -7.64
CA TYR A 162 4.81 9.80 -8.04
C TYR A 162 5.33 11.15 -7.52
N ALA A 163 5.65 11.25 -6.23
CA ALA A 163 6.13 12.47 -5.58
C ALA A 163 7.52 12.93 -6.07
N SER A 164 8.27 12.07 -6.77
CA SER A 164 9.51 12.46 -7.44
C SER A 164 9.28 13.47 -8.57
N GLY A 165 8.08 13.50 -9.16
CA GLY A 165 7.74 14.31 -10.33
C GLY A 165 8.21 13.71 -11.66
N LEU A 166 8.77 12.51 -11.65
CA LEU A 166 9.23 11.83 -12.86
C LEU A 166 8.04 11.34 -13.71
N PRO A 167 8.12 11.42 -15.05
CA PRO A 167 7.04 11.01 -15.97
C PRO A 167 7.07 9.49 -16.20
N ILE A 168 6.95 8.73 -15.12
CA ILE A 168 7.09 7.25 -15.10
C ILE A 168 5.87 6.55 -14.53
N SER A 169 4.86 7.30 -14.10
CA SER A 169 3.69 6.74 -13.40
C SER A 169 2.47 6.59 -14.31
N ASP A 170 2.44 7.15 -15.51
CA ASP A 170 1.28 7.18 -16.43
C ASP A 170 1.42 6.18 -17.61
N ILE A 171 2.24 5.14 -17.46
CA ILE A 171 2.62 4.22 -18.54
C ILE A 171 1.88 2.89 -18.36
N PRO A 172 0.81 2.62 -19.15
CA PRO A 172 0.11 1.34 -19.10
C PRO A 172 1.05 0.19 -19.46
N TYR A 173 1.01 -0.88 -18.68
CA TYR A 173 1.92 -2.01 -18.87
C TYR A 173 1.62 -2.84 -20.07
N ARG A 174 0.36 -2.92 -20.45
CA ARG A 174 -0.12 -3.70 -21.56
C ARG A 174 -1.11 -2.85 -22.31
N GLU A 175 -0.95 -2.79 -23.62
CA GLU A 175 -1.91 -2.13 -24.50
C GLU A 175 -3.33 -2.66 -24.24
N PHE A 176 -3.43 -3.97 -24.00
CA PHE A 176 -4.70 -4.60 -23.69
C PHE A 176 -5.22 -4.37 -22.28
N TRP A 177 -4.48 -3.80 -21.31
CA TRP A 177 -5.09 -3.42 -20.01
C TRP A 177 -6.00 -2.20 -20.14
N GLY A 178 -5.84 -1.45 -21.23
CA GLY A 178 -6.54 -0.19 -21.44
C GLY A 178 -6.07 0.89 -20.48
N LYS A 179 -6.76 2.04 -20.53
CA LYS A 179 -6.59 3.17 -19.61
C LYS A 179 -7.81 3.36 -18.72
N THR A 180 -8.60 2.32 -18.54
CA THR A 180 -9.82 2.36 -17.72
C THR A 180 -9.90 1.16 -16.79
N ALA A 181 -10.70 1.31 -15.75
CA ALA A 181 -11.05 0.25 -14.81
C ALA A 181 -12.57 0.14 -14.71
N LEU A 182 -13.07 -1.06 -14.46
CA LEU A 182 -14.49 -1.31 -14.28
C LEU A 182 -14.87 -1.07 -12.82
N ALA A 183 -15.94 -0.33 -12.60
CA ALA A 183 -16.50 -0.08 -11.29
C ALA A 183 -18.01 -0.29 -11.29
N ASP A 184 -18.54 -0.76 -10.16
CA ASP A 184 -19.97 -0.80 -9.88
C ASP A 184 -20.32 0.51 -9.18
N ARG A 185 -21.24 1.26 -9.79
CA ARG A 185 -21.83 2.46 -9.20
C ARG A 185 -23.34 2.26 -9.20
N SER A 186 -23.88 1.95 -8.02
CA SER A 186 -25.32 1.77 -7.81
C SER A 186 -25.95 0.67 -8.68
N GLY A 187 -25.21 -0.41 -8.96
CA GLY A 187 -25.67 -1.55 -9.76
C GLY A 187 -25.37 -1.42 -11.25
N GLU A 188 -24.79 -0.30 -11.69
CA GLU A 188 -24.37 -0.09 -13.07
C GLU A 188 -22.85 -0.26 -13.21
N THR A 189 -22.44 -0.90 -14.31
CA THR A 189 -21.02 -0.96 -14.68
C THR A 189 -20.62 0.34 -15.35
N VAL A 190 -19.64 1.03 -14.78
CA VAL A 190 -19.02 2.21 -15.36
C VAL A 190 -17.54 1.97 -15.61
N GLU A 191 -17.00 2.64 -16.63
CA GLU A 191 -15.56 2.74 -16.85
C GLU A 191 -15.02 4.01 -16.20
N VAL A 192 -14.00 3.85 -15.37
CA VAL A 192 -13.28 4.95 -14.71
C VAL A 192 -11.91 5.08 -15.37
N GLU A 193 -11.50 6.30 -15.71
CA GLU A 193 -10.16 6.55 -16.25
C GLU A 193 -9.09 6.21 -15.19
N VAL A 194 -8.06 5.47 -15.61
CA VAL A 194 -6.88 5.18 -14.79
C VAL A 194 -5.73 6.04 -15.29
N THR A 195 -5.26 6.91 -14.41
CA THR A 195 -4.23 7.90 -14.70
C THR A 195 -2.83 7.47 -14.22
N ASP A 196 -2.74 6.43 -13.39
CA ASP A 196 -1.48 5.87 -12.92
C ASP A 196 -1.38 4.33 -12.98
N PHE A 197 -0.19 3.88 -13.34
CA PHE A 197 0.25 2.51 -13.50
C PHE A 197 1.57 2.35 -12.74
N PRO A 198 1.55 1.91 -11.48
CA PRO A 198 2.72 1.75 -10.61
C PRO A 198 3.50 0.44 -10.84
N GLY A 199 4.83 0.51 -10.78
CA GLY A 199 5.75 -0.52 -11.26
C GLY A 199 5.72 -1.87 -10.52
N CYS A 200 6.62 -2.79 -10.87
CA CYS A 200 6.60 -4.16 -10.31
C CYS A 200 7.02 -4.30 -8.83
N SER A 201 7.47 -3.25 -8.14
CA SER A 201 8.04 -3.27 -6.78
C SER A 201 9.25 -4.19 -6.55
N ALA A 202 9.67 -5.01 -7.53
CA ALA A 202 10.62 -6.11 -7.30
C ALA A 202 12.01 -5.67 -6.83
N ASN A 203 12.43 -4.43 -7.15
CA ASN A 203 13.71 -3.87 -6.73
C ASN A 203 13.56 -2.83 -5.60
N PHE A 204 12.40 -2.74 -4.94
CA PHE A 204 12.20 -1.73 -3.88
C PHE A 204 13.08 -1.93 -2.64
N ARG A 205 13.64 -3.13 -2.44
CA ARG A 205 14.68 -3.35 -1.43
C ARG A 205 15.98 -2.58 -1.72
N ALA A 206 16.19 -2.06 -2.92
CA ALA A 206 17.28 -1.12 -3.18
C ALA A 206 17.17 0.14 -2.29
N ALA A 207 15.97 0.48 -1.82
CA ALA A 207 15.78 1.58 -0.88
C ALA A 207 16.25 1.27 0.54
N ASP A 208 16.42 -0.01 0.93
CA ASP A 208 16.77 -0.39 2.30
C ASP A 208 18.08 0.30 2.74
N GLU A 209 19.12 0.26 1.90
CA GLU A 209 20.43 0.87 2.21
C GLU A 209 20.31 2.40 2.47
N LEU A 210 19.59 3.12 1.61
CA LEU A 210 19.35 4.56 1.78
C LEU A 210 18.60 4.85 3.08
N LEU A 211 17.53 4.10 3.34
CA LEU A 211 16.65 4.33 4.48
C LEU A 211 17.33 3.97 5.80
N GLU A 212 18.18 2.93 5.81
CA GLU A 212 19.03 2.56 6.95
C GLU A 212 20.09 3.61 7.23
N ALA A 213 20.85 4.02 6.21
CA ALA A 213 21.90 5.03 6.36
C ALA A 213 21.34 6.38 6.83
N SER A 214 20.07 6.67 6.49
CA SER A 214 19.34 7.87 6.91
C SER A 214 18.67 7.74 8.29
N GLY A 215 18.77 6.58 8.96
CA GLY A 215 18.12 6.35 10.26
C GLY A 215 16.58 6.29 10.21
N LEU A 216 16.00 6.05 9.03
CA LEU A 216 14.55 6.08 8.79
C LEU A 216 13.86 4.73 9.04
N MET A 217 14.63 3.66 9.33
CA MET A 217 14.11 2.31 9.57
C MET A 217 14.32 1.86 11.00
N THR A 218 13.22 1.63 11.72
CA THR A 218 13.27 0.89 12.99
C THR A 218 12.97 -0.58 12.73
N ARG A 219 13.95 -1.45 12.96
CA ARG A 219 13.79 -2.90 12.84
C ARG A 219 13.48 -3.54 14.18
N GLY A 220 12.65 -4.56 14.15
CA GLY A 220 12.32 -5.37 15.32
C GLY A 220 11.65 -6.67 14.92
N ARG A 221 11.14 -7.39 15.91
CA ARG A 221 10.27 -8.55 15.68
C ARG A 221 8.92 -8.30 16.29
N ILE A 222 7.87 -8.72 15.59
CA ILE A 222 6.50 -8.81 16.08
C ILE A 222 6.12 -10.28 16.06
N CYS A 223 5.94 -10.89 17.23
CA CYS A 223 5.89 -12.34 17.35
C CYS A 223 7.14 -12.98 16.69
N ARG A 224 6.96 -13.81 15.66
CA ARG A 224 8.07 -14.41 14.89
C ARG A 224 8.45 -13.62 13.64
N ALA A 225 7.72 -12.56 13.29
CA ALA A 225 7.92 -11.84 12.04
C ALA A 225 8.99 -10.76 12.20
N ASP A 226 10.03 -10.79 11.36
CA ASP A 226 10.90 -9.63 11.15
C ASP A 226 10.07 -8.46 10.61
N SER A 227 10.20 -7.31 11.26
CA SER A 227 9.30 -6.18 11.03
C SER A 227 10.07 -4.87 10.95
N ILE A 228 9.51 -3.92 10.20
CA ILE A 228 10.07 -2.59 9.98
C ILE A 228 8.99 -1.55 10.27
N LEU A 229 9.31 -0.55 11.08
CA LEU A 229 8.48 0.64 11.32
C LEU A 229 9.21 1.88 10.80
N MET A 230 8.50 2.72 10.05
CA MET A 230 9.03 3.94 9.43
C MET A 230 7.99 5.05 9.43
N ASP A 231 8.41 6.31 9.44
CA ASP A 231 7.51 7.45 9.22
C ASP A 231 7.36 7.70 7.72
N ALA A 232 6.12 7.73 7.21
CA ALA A 232 5.87 7.70 5.77
C ALA A 232 6.43 8.94 5.06
N LYS A 233 6.29 10.12 5.67
CA LYS A 233 6.73 11.38 5.07
C LYS A 233 8.26 11.43 4.86
N PRO A 234 9.11 11.22 5.88
CA PRO A 234 10.56 11.15 5.68
C PRO A 234 11.00 10.08 4.67
N VAL A 235 10.37 8.90 4.68
CA VAL A 235 10.67 7.83 3.70
C VAL A 235 10.37 8.29 2.27
N VAL A 236 9.17 8.83 2.05
CA VAL A 236 8.75 9.32 0.73
C VAL A 236 9.67 10.44 0.26
N ASP A 237 9.98 11.41 1.13
CA ASP A 237 10.80 12.56 0.78
C ASP A 237 12.24 12.13 0.40
N ALA A 238 12.84 11.21 1.16
CA ALA A 238 14.17 10.67 0.89
C ALA A 238 14.22 9.86 -0.42
N VAL A 239 13.24 8.96 -0.61
CA VAL A 239 13.18 8.10 -1.81
C VAL A 239 12.89 8.92 -3.06
N ALA A 240 11.95 9.87 -3.00
CA ALA A 240 11.67 10.79 -4.10
C ALA A 240 12.90 11.66 -4.44
N GLY A 241 13.66 12.08 -3.42
CA GLY A 241 14.95 12.75 -3.59
C GLY A 241 15.94 11.92 -4.38
N ARG A 242 16.15 10.67 -3.95
CA ARG A 242 17.07 9.75 -4.63
C ARG A 242 16.64 9.42 -6.06
N LEU A 243 15.34 9.28 -6.31
CA LEU A 243 14.81 9.07 -7.66
C LEU A 243 15.09 10.26 -8.59
N ARG A 244 15.06 11.51 -8.10
CA ARG A 244 15.43 12.67 -8.93
C ARG A 244 16.89 12.65 -9.36
N GLU A 245 17.78 12.06 -8.55
CA GLU A 245 19.20 11.90 -8.89
C GLU A 245 19.47 10.69 -9.79
N GLN A 246 18.74 9.59 -9.57
CA GLN A 246 18.84 8.37 -10.37
C GLN A 246 17.44 7.82 -10.68
N PRO A 247 16.81 8.29 -11.78
CA PRO A 247 15.40 8.02 -12.11
C PRO A 247 15.00 6.55 -12.24
N ASP A 248 15.92 5.65 -12.60
CA ASP A 248 15.65 4.23 -12.76
C ASP A 248 16.16 3.36 -11.59
N TRP A 249 16.60 3.98 -10.49
CA TRP A 249 17.20 3.31 -9.33
C TRP A 249 16.32 2.19 -8.72
N LEU A 250 15.00 2.40 -8.66
CA LEU A 250 14.05 1.41 -8.15
C LEU A 250 13.57 0.41 -9.21
N PHE A 251 14.05 0.49 -10.46
CA PHE A 251 13.58 -0.40 -11.51
C PHE A 251 14.34 -1.72 -11.46
N CYS A 252 13.63 -2.84 -11.58
CA CYS A 252 14.31 -4.12 -11.66
C CYS A 252 15.07 -4.28 -12.99
N LYS A 253 16.00 -5.23 -13.00
CA LYS A 253 16.87 -5.54 -14.14
C LYS A 253 16.36 -6.74 -14.97
N SER A 254 15.22 -7.31 -14.60
CA SER A 254 14.66 -8.47 -15.32
C SER A 254 14.23 -8.07 -16.72
N ILE A 255 14.75 -8.77 -17.73
CA ILE A 255 14.39 -8.57 -19.14
C ILE A 255 12.91 -8.88 -19.46
N ALA A 256 12.25 -9.62 -18.56
CA ALA A 256 10.83 -9.98 -18.68
C ALA A 256 9.91 -8.95 -18.00
N CYS A 257 10.47 -7.92 -17.37
CA CYS A 257 9.69 -6.94 -16.62
C CYS A 257 9.23 -5.78 -17.50
N GLU A 258 8.17 -6.04 -18.26
CA GLU A 258 7.47 -5.06 -19.11
C GLU A 258 7.29 -3.67 -18.45
N PRO A 259 6.75 -3.54 -17.21
CA PRO A 259 6.61 -2.23 -16.56
C PRO A 259 7.93 -1.47 -16.42
N CYS A 260 9.00 -2.13 -15.99
CA CYS A 260 10.29 -1.48 -15.82
C CYS A 260 10.95 -1.14 -17.17
N HIS A 261 10.74 -1.96 -18.21
CA HIS A 261 11.26 -1.66 -19.55
C HIS A 261 10.60 -0.44 -20.18
N LEU A 262 9.28 -0.36 -20.16
CA LEU A 262 8.55 0.76 -20.74
C LEU A 262 8.89 2.07 -20.02
N ARG A 263 8.96 2.05 -18.69
CA ARG A 263 9.37 3.20 -17.88
C ARG A 263 10.82 3.62 -18.17
N ARG A 264 11.75 2.66 -18.26
CA ARG A 264 13.16 2.95 -18.61
C ARG A 264 13.29 3.54 -20.02
N ARG A 265 12.55 2.99 -20.99
CA ARG A 265 12.50 3.53 -22.36
C ARG A 265 12.01 4.98 -22.37
N ARG A 266 10.94 5.31 -21.63
CA ARG A 266 10.44 6.68 -21.50
C ARG A 266 11.52 7.62 -20.95
N LEU A 267 12.26 7.20 -19.93
CA LEU A 267 13.34 8.01 -19.36
C LEU A 267 14.46 8.27 -20.36
N ILE A 268 14.86 7.27 -21.15
CA ILE A 268 15.85 7.41 -22.24
C ILE A 268 15.35 8.37 -23.32
N ASP A 269 14.11 8.19 -23.78
CA ASP A 269 13.50 9.03 -24.82
C ASP A 269 13.44 10.51 -24.38
N LEU A 270 13.25 10.77 -23.09
CA LEU A 270 13.25 12.09 -22.47
C LEU A 270 14.64 12.58 -22.02
N ARG A 271 15.70 11.81 -22.22
CA ARG A 271 17.08 12.12 -21.79
C ARG A 271 17.22 12.39 -20.28
N LEU A 272 16.47 11.64 -19.48
CA LEU A 272 16.52 11.71 -18.01
C LEU A 272 17.49 10.68 -17.40
N ILE A 273 17.93 9.70 -18.20
CA ILE A 273 18.98 8.72 -17.89
C ILE A 273 19.83 8.44 -19.13
#